data_AF-A0A6H1ZML0-F1
#
_entry.id   AF-A0A6H1ZML0-F1
#
_cell.length_a   1.000
_cell.length_b   1.000
_cell.length_c   1.000
_cell.angle_alpha   90.00
_cell.angle_beta   90.00
_cell.angle_gamma   90.00
#
_symmetry.space_group_name_H-M   'P 1'
#
loop_
_entity.id
_entity.type
_entity.pdbx_description
1 polymer ?
#
loop_
_entity_poly.entity_id
_entity_poly.type
_entity_poly.pdbx_seq_one_letter_code
_entity_poly.pdbx_strand_id
1 'polypeptide(L)'
;MKTFEEKFNEVKDDENKTSYICFAEAIKGQKMKPSGIRKWFNKVVDKDDYFEDEKDEVLKYLEKLSNNGTGMYYPENEDDKLK
;
A
#
# COMPACT_ATOMS: atom_id res chain seq x y z
N MET A 1 -16.35 -14.11 -0.81
CA MET A 1 -15.35 -13.05 -1.02
C MET A 1 -15.02 -12.51 0.37
N LYS A 2 -13.79 -12.71 0.87
CA LYS A 2 -13.41 -12.16 2.18
C LYS A 2 -13.28 -10.65 2.07
N THR A 3 -13.76 -9.95 3.09
CA THR A 3 -13.60 -8.51 3.25
C THR A 3 -12.12 -8.15 3.38
N PHE A 4 -11.80 -6.88 3.13
CA PHE A 4 -10.45 -6.36 3.37
C PHE A 4 -10.00 -6.60 4.83
N GLU A 5 -10.90 -6.40 5.80
CA GLU A 5 -10.61 -6.58 7.23
C GLU A 5 -10.23 -8.02 7.58
N GLU A 6 -10.91 -9.01 7.01
CA GLU A 6 -10.58 -10.41 7.23
C GLU A 6 -9.18 -10.77 6.72
N LYS A 7 -8.82 -10.31 5.51
CA LYS A 7 -7.46 -10.55 4.99
C LYS A 7 -6.40 -9.76 5.73
N PHE A 8 -6.70 -8.53 6.13
CA PHE A 8 -5.76 -7.73 6.90
C PHE A 8 -5.49 -8.37 8.27
N ASN A 9 -6.51 -8.90 8.94
CA ASN A 9 -6.34 -9.62 10.21
C ASN A 9 -5.54 -10.93 10.03
N GLU A 10 -5.71 -11.65 8.92
CA GLU A 10 -4.91 -12.84 8.61
C GLU A 10 -3.42 -12.53 8.42
N VAL A 11 -3.09 -11.37 7.85
CA VAL A 11 -1.70 -10.96 7.61
C VAL A 11 -1.07 -10.29 8.85
N LYS A 12 -1.89 -9.60 9.64
CA LYS A 12 -1.45 -8.88 10.85
C LYS A 12 -0.99 -9.81 11.99
N ASP A 13 -1.36 -11.08 11.95
CA ASP A 13 -1.01 -12.06 13.00
C ASP A 13 0.50 -12.44 13.02
N ASP A 14 1.29 -11.90 12.10
CA ASP A 14 2.74 -12.07 12.05
C ASP A 14 3.45 -10.89 12.72
N GLU A 15 4.03 -11.11 13.92
CA GLU A 15 4.67 -10.05 14.72
C GLU A 15 5.88 -9.39 14.02
N ASN A 16 6.41 -10.02 12.97
CA ASN A 16 7.61 -9.56 12.28
C ASN A 16 7.32 -8.59 11.12
N LYS A 17 6.05 -8.30 10.83
CA LYS A 17 5.66 -7.45 9.70
C LYS A 17 5.21 -6.06 10.17
N THR A 18 5.69 -5.03 9.48
CA THR A 18 5.21 -3.65 9.68
C THR A 18 3.78 -3.50 9.19
N SER A 19 3.05 -2.52 9.71
CA SER A 19 1.65 -2.29 9.33
C SER A 19 1.49 -1.96 7.84
N TYR A 20 2.50 -1.33 7.24
CA TYR A 20 2.61 -1.12 5.79
C TYR A 20 2.66 -2.43 5.00
N ILE A 21 3.54 -3.37 5.40
CA ILE A 21 3.67 -4.66 4.70
C ILE A 21 2.37 -5.44 4.79
N CYS A 22 1.76 -5.48 5.98
CA CYS A 22 0.46 -6.12 6.18
C CYS A 22 -0.63 -5.52 5.29
N PHE A 23 -0.64 -4.18 5.15
CA PHE A 23 -1.58 -3.49 4.27
C PHE A 23 -1.35 -3.82 2.80
N ALA A 24 -0.10 -3.75 2.33
CA ALA A 24 0.28 -4.02 0.94
C ALA A 24 -0.10 -5.45 0.51
N GLU A 25 0.13 -6.45 1.37
CA GLU A 25 -0.28 -7.83 1.12
C GLU A 25 -1.81 -7.98 1.08
N ALA A 26 -2.53 -7.31 1.98
CA ALA A 26 -3.99 -7.41 2.06
C ALA A 26 -4.73 -6.82 0.84
N ILE A 27 -4.19 -5.73 0.25
CA ILE A 27 -4.81 -5.05 -0.90
C ILE A 27 -4.38 -5.61 -2.26
N LYS A 28 -3.31 -6.42 -2.31
CA LYS A 28 -2.73 -6.93 -3.54
C LYS A 28 -3.76 -7.71 -4.36
N GLY A 29 -3.95 -7.31 -5.61
CA GLY A 29 -4.90 -7.95 -6.53
C GLY A 29 -6.39 -7.79 -6.18
N GLN A 30 -6.74 -6.94 -5.21
CA GLN A 30 -8.13 -6.69 -4.78
C GLN A 30 -8.90 -5.70 -5.66
N LYS A 31 -8.21 -5.03 -6.60
CA LYS A 31 -8.79 -3.99 -7.47
C LYS A 31 -9.52 -2.90 -6.68
N MET A 32 -8.94 -2.46 -5.57
CA MET A 32 -9.52 -1.45 -4.71
C MET A 32 -9.48 -0.07 -5.38
N LYS A 33 -10.50 0.74 -5.11
CA LYS A 33 -10.53 2.14 -5.57
C LYS A 33 -9.50 2.97 -4.79
N PRO A 34 -8.86 3.97 -5.43
CA PRO A 34 -7.95 4.94 -4.79
C PRO A 34 -8.44 5.51 -3.45
N SER A 35 -9.69 5.97 -3.42
CA SER A 35 -10.31 6.53 -2.22
C SER A 35 -10.46 5.51 -1.08
N GLY A 36 -10.68 4.24 -1.42
CA GLY A 36 -10.72 3.15 -0.45
C GLY A 36 -9.35 2.83 0.12
N ILE A 37 -8.32 2.79 -0.74
CA ILE A 37 -6.93 2.56 -0.34
C ILE A 37 -6.48 3.66 0.61
N ARG A 38 -6.68 4.93 0.26
CA ARG A 38 -6.33 6.06 1.14
C ARG A 38 -7.03 6.02 2.49
N LYS A 39 -8.33 5.71 2.50
CA LYS A 39 -9.12 5.61 3.73
C LYS A 39 -8.59 4.50 4.64
N TRP A 40 -8.30 3.33 4.08
CA TRP A 40 -7.81 2.20 4.87
C TRP A 40 -6.36 2.38 5.30
N PHE A 41 -5.50 2.89 4.42
CA PHE A 41 -4.11 3.22 4.74
C PHE A 41 -4.04 4.10 5.99
N ASN A 42 -4.77 5.22 6.02
CA ASN A 42 -4.81 6.12 7.18
C ASN A 42 -5.44 5.49 8.44
N LYS A 43 -6.19 4.39 8.29
CA LYS A 43 -6.87 3.71 9.41
C LYS A 43 -6.00 2.61 10.04
N VAL A 44 -5.17 1.93 9.24
CA VAL A 44 -4.49 0.70 9.68
C VAL A 44 -2.97 0.74 9.59
N VAL A 45 -2.40 1.67 8.80
CA VAL A 45 -0.96 1.87 8.70
C VAL A 45 -0.54 2.91 9.72
N ASP A 46 0.44 2.57 10.54
CA ASP A 46 1.04 3.48 11.50
C ASP A 46 1.75 4.63 10.77
N LYS A 47 1.71 5.83 11.35
CA LYS A 47 2.38 6.99 10.77
C LYS A 47 3.90 6.87 10.86
N ASP A 48 4.42 6.12 11.82
CA ASP A 48 5.85 5.89 11.95
C ASP A 48 6.39 4.87 10.91
N ASP A 49 5.50 4.16 10.21
CA ASP A 49 5.86 3.20 9.15
C ASP A 49 6.04 3.84 7.76
N TYR A 50 5.83 5.15 7.62
CA TYR A 50 6.05 5.88 6.37
C TYR A 50 6.48 7.33 6.62
N PHE A 51 7.31 7.89 5.72
CA PHE A 51 7.61 9.32 5.76
C PHE A 51 6.42 10.11 5.19
N GLU A 52 5.93 11.12 5.93
CA GLU A 52 4.77 11.90 5.50
C GLU A 52 4.99 12.57 4.14
N ASP A 53 6.22 12.98 3.83
CA ASP A 53 6.61 13.57 2.55
C ASP A 53 6.54 12.58 1.38
N GLU A 54 6.64 11.28 1.64
CA GLU A 54 6.57 10.21 0.64
C GLU A 54 5.17 9.59 0.50
N LYS A 55 4.22 10.05 1.32
CA LYS A 55 2.89 9.43 1.43
C LYS A 55 2.15 9.32 0.11
N ASP A 56 2.22 10.35 -0.73
CA ASP A 56 1.51 10.35 -2.01
C ASP A 56 2.11 9.34 -2.99
N GLU A 57 3.43 9.16 -3.00
CA GLU A 57 4.11 8.12 -3.78
C GLU A 57 3.76 6.72 -3.25
N VAL A 58 3.73 6.54 -1.93
CA VAL A 58 3.30 5.30 -1.28
C VAL A 58 1.87 4.93 -1.69
N LEU A 59 0.94 5.89 -1.67
CA LEU A 59 -0.45 5.65 -2.07
C LEU A 59 -0.56 5.30 -3.57
N LYS A 60 0.16 5.99 -4.45
CA LYS A 60 0.22 5.64 -5.89
C LYS A 60 0.73 4.22 -6.11
N TYR A 61 1.76 3.80 -5.37
CA TYR A 61 2.26 2.45 -5.43
C TYR A 61 1.20 1.43 -4.99
N LEU A 62 0.51 1.69 -3.87
CA LEU A 62 -0.54 0.81 -3.35
C LEU A 62 -1.75 0.69 -4.29
N GLU A 63 -2.13 1.78 -4.95
CA GLU A 63 -3.15 1.79 -6.00
C GLU A 63 -2.79 0.88 -7.18
N LYS A 64 -1.54 0.97 -7.63
CA LYS A 64 -1.02 0.09 -8.68
C LYS A 64 -0.94 -1.36 -8.20
N LEU A 65 -0.47 -1.62 -6.99
CA LEU A 65 -0.38 -2.96 -6.39
C LEU A 65 -1.76 -3.63 -6.23
N SER A 66 -2.78 -2.85 -5.92
CA SER A 66 -4.14 -3.38 -5.82
C SER A 66 -4.72 -3.76 -7.19
N ASN A 67 -4.36 -3.01 -8.24
CA ASN A 67 -4.87 -3.20 -9.59
C ASN A 67 -4.03 -4.18 -10.45
N ASN A 68 -2.73 -4.27 -10.21
CA ASN A 68 -1.80 -5.20 -10.85
C ASN A 68 -1.33 -6.24 -9.83
N GLY A 69 -1.89 -7.44 -9.92
CA GLY A 69 -1.24 -8.61 -9.35
C GLY A 69 0.04 -8.89 -10.13
N THR A 70 1.20 -8.66 -9.51
CA THR A 70 2.58 -8.93 -9.99
C THR A 70 3.27 -7.84 -10.80
N GLY A 71 4.56 -7.65 -10.49
CA GLY A 71 5.50 -6.82 -11.23
C GLY A 71 6.25 -5.86 -10.32
N MET A 72 7.39 -6.28 -9.77
CA MET A 72 8.39 -5.37 -9.21
C MET A 72 8.66 -4.25 -10.23
N TYR A 73 8.49 -2.99 -9.84
CA TYR A 73 8.97 -1.86 -10.63
C TYR A 73 9.39 -0.71 -9.71
N TYR A 74 10.62 -0.24 -9.93
CA TYR A 74 11.17 0.96 -9.30
C TYR A 74 10.55 2.19 -9.98
N PRO A 75 10.02 3.17 -9.23
CA PRO A 75 9.58 4.42 -9.85
C PRO A 75 10.78 5.13 -10.47
N GLU A 76 10.70 5.40 -11.77
CA GLU A 76 11.62 6.29 -12.45
C GLU A 76 11.32 7.68 -11.92
N ASN A 77 12.20 8.21 -11.07
CA ASN A 77 12.09 9.56 -10.52
C ASN A 77 11.92 10.55 -11.69
N GLU A 78 10.80 11.26 -11.76
CA GLU A 78 10.59 12.38 -12.69
C GLU A 78 11.36 13.66 -12.27
N ASP A 79 12.46 13.51 -11.53
CA ASP A 79 13.33 14.60 -11.08
C ASP A 79 14.66 14.69 -11.86
N ASP A 80 14.81 14.00 -13.00
CA ASP A 80 15.93 14.21 -13.94
C ASP A 80 15.52 15.07 -15.16
N LYS A 81 14.60 16.02 -14.98
CA LYS A 81 14.42 17.14 -15.92
C LYS A 81 15.13 18.39 -15.41
N LEU A 82 16.43 18.26 -15.18
CA LEU A 82 17.34 19.40 -15.12
C LEU A 82 18.36 19.27 -16.25
N LYS A 83 17.92 19.57 -17.47
CA LYS A 83 18.78 20.03 -18.57
C LYS A 83 18.03 21.09 -19.38
#